data_AF-A0A3D3NXU4-F1
#
_entry.id   AF-A0A3D3NXU4-F1
#
_cell.length_a   1.000
_cell.length_b   1.000
_cell.length_c   1.000
_cell.angle_alpha   90.00
_cell.angle_beta   90.00
_cell.angle_gamma   90.00
#
_symmetry.space_group_name_H-M   'P 1'
#
loop_
_entity.id
_entity.type
_entity.pdbx_description
1 polymer ?
#
loop_
_entity_poly.entity_id
_entity_poly.type
_entity_poly.pdbx_seq_one_letter_code
_entity_poly.pdbx_strand_id
1 'polypeptide(L)'
;MKSAPILLALAGVTALAATKPKPEFQYQSAGIAIPVPTADEPKAAAFGPESVRAAARYMEDGALSWVREKSCVNCHTTGPYLSERPALTPWLGKPSEEVLANFIEAVPEQVKPQQETEKDGHRYYAGSWTSIWRSLGLAEWDRHVTGALSPHTDLSLREMFERQSASGAFVSYGEVEIPHITTDFELTLQAARAVTAAPGWLEKQTDPALLARIGKMKDWLRDAPPRNDFDRVLRLQLAHYFPGLVTPAQTGSALALLAAKQHADGGWSTRDFSAVEDWHYKMS
;
A
#
# COMPACT_ATOMS: atom_id res chain seq x y z
N MET A 1 32.75 9.18 68.01
CA MET A 1 32.92 8.57 66.67
C MET A 1 31.89 9.21 65.76
N LYS A 2 32.30 10.11 64.86
CA LYS A 2 31.42 10.85 63.96
C LYS A 2 31.53 10.22 62.57
N SER A 3 30.43 9.61 62.11
CA SER A 3 30.32 8.96 60.82
C SER A 3 30.27 10.00 59.70
N ALA A 4 31.17 9.91 58.72
CA ALA A 4 31.16 10.73 57.51
C ALA A 4 30.19 10.14 56.47
N PRO A 5 29.45 10.95 55.69
CA PRO A 5 28.62 10.43 54.61
C PRO A 5 29.49 10.16 53.38
N ILE A 6 29.37 8.96 52.83
CA ILE A 6 29.95 8.57 51.55
C ILE A 6 29.08 9.16 50.45
N LEU A 7 29.61 10.14 49.71
CA LEU A 7 29.02 10.60 48.45
C LEU A 7 29.24 9.50 47.39
N LEU A 8 28.18 8.78 47.04
CA LEU A 8 28.17 7.92 45.85
C LEU A 8 27.94 8.82 44.63
N ALA A 9 28.98 9.09 43.86
CA ALA A 9 28.85 9.74 42.56
C ALA A 9 28.25 8.73 41.56
N LEU A 10 26.97 8.89 41.21
CA LEU A 10 26.39 8.22 40.05
C LEU A 10 27.02 8.84 38.79
N ALA A 11 27.99 8.16 38.20
CA ALA A 11 28.43 8.43 36.84
C ALA A 11 27.32 7.96 35.88
N GLY A 12 26.47 8.90 35.46
CA GLY A 12 25.51 8.67 34.39
C GLY A 12 26.24 8.50 33.06
N VAL A 13 26.43 7.26 32.63
CA VAL A 13 26.84 6.95 31.25
C VAL A 13 25.61 7.17 30.37
N THR A 14 25.48 8.38 29.83
CA THR A 14 24.60 8.64 28.70
C THR A 14 25.24 8.00 27.47
N ALA A 15 24.82 6.79 27.16
CA ALA A 15 25.12 6.18 25.87
C ALA A 15 24.36 6.98 24.79
N LEU A 16 25.01 7.98 24.20
CA LEU A 16 24.58 8.57 22.94
C LEU A 16 24.54 7.43 21.91
N ALA A 17 23.34 7.00 21.55
CA ALA A 17 23.16 6.06 20.46
C ALA A 17 23.82 6.65 19.20
N ALA A 18 24.94 6.08 18.77
CA ALA A 18 25.63 6.50 17.58
C ALA A 18 24.66 6.37 16.39
N THR A 19 24.38 7.48 15.73
CA THR A 19 23.57 7.50 14.51
C THR A 19 24.30 6.66 13.46
N LYS A 20 23.69 5.55 13.02
CA LYS A 20 24.24 4.75 11.94
C LYS A 20 24.43 5.65 10.71
N PRO A 21 25.57 5.57 10.01
CA PRO A 21 25.77 6.32 8.78
C PRO A 21 24.66 5.98 7.79
N LYS A 22 24.11 6.99 7.11
CA LYS A 22 23.12 6.78 6.06
C LYS A 22 23.75 5.90 4.96
N PRO A 23 23.00 4.94 4.38
CA PRO A 23 23.51 4.15 3.27
C PRO A 23 23.82 5.07 2.08
N GLU A 24 24.82 4.69 1.27
CA GLU A 24 25.17 5.43 0.04
C GLU A 24 24.09 5.25 -1.04
N PHE A 25 23.49 4.06 -1.11
CA PHE A 25 22.48 3.68 -2.08
C PHE A 25 21.13 3.46 -1.42
N GLN A 26 20.07 3.94 -2.07
CA GLN A 26 18.69 3.55 -1.76
C GLN A 26 18.46 2.08 -2.12
N TYR A 27 18.97 1.63 -3.27
CA TYR A 27 18.90 0.25 -3.74
C TYR A 27 20.24 -0.20 -4.31
N GLN A 28 20.71 -1.39 -3.92
CA GLN A 28 21.97 -1.94 -4.39
C GLN A 28 21.94 -3.47 -4.51
N SER A 29 21.79 -3.96 -5.73
CA SER A 29 21.84 -5.39 -6.06
C SER A 29 22.58 -5.61 -7.37
N ALA A 30 22.88 -6.85 -7.74
CA ALA A 30 23.69 -7.19 -8.92
C ALA A 30 23.37 -6.35 -10.18
N GLY A 31 24.24 -5.38 -10.51
CA GLY A 31 24.11 -4.48 -11.67
C GLY A 31 23.20 -3.26 -11.49
N ILE A 32 22.57 -3.10 -10.32
CA ILE A 32 21.68 -2.00 -9.95
C ILE A 32 22.29 -1.24 -8.79
N ALA A 33 22.47 0.06 -8.96
CA ALA A 33 22.88 0.98 -7.90
C ALA A 33 22.11 2.29 -8.07
N ILE A 34 21.18 2.55 -7.15
CA ILE A 34 20.36 3.76 -7.11
C ILE A 34 20.82 4.56 -5.90
N PRO A 35 21.38 5.76 -6.06
CA PRO A 35 21.86 6.58 -4.94
C PRO A 35 20.69 7.02 -4.06
N VAL A 36 20.98 7.37 -2.80
CA VAL A 36 19.98 8.02 -1.95
C VAL A 36 19.56 9.37 -2.57
N PRO A 37 18.26 9.66 -2.67
CA PRO A 37 17.78 10.94 -3.23
C PRO A 37 18.28 12.13 -2.39
N THR A 38 18.59 13.23 -3.07
CA THR A 38 19.07 14.47 -2.42
C THR A 38 18.31 15.68 -2.94
N ALA A 39 18.25 16.75 -2.15
CA ALA A 39 17.59 17.99 -2.56
C ALA A 39 18.23 18.62 -3.82
N ASP A 40 19.51 18.34 -4.04
CA ASP A 40 20.32 18.88 -5.12
C ASP A 40 20.49 17.90 -6.29
N GLU A 41 19.70 16.82 -6.34
CA GLU A 41 19.80 15.84 -7.42
C GLU A 41 19.52 16.47 -8.79
N PRO A 42 20.27 16.10 -9.85
CA PRO A 42 20.04 16.64 -11.18
C PRO A 42 18.63 16.34 -11.67
N LYS A 43 17.89 17.38 -12.04
CA LYS A 43 16.56 17.25 -12.62
C LYS A 43 16.66 17.17 -14.14
N ALA A 44 15.76 16.41 -14.77
CA ALA A 44 15.64 16.41 -16.22
C ALA A 44 15.29 17.84 -16.70
N ALA A 45 16.05 18.36 -17.67
CA ALA A 45 15.86 19.71 -18.17
C ALA A 45 14.51 19.90 -18.90
N ALA A 46 13.98 18.82 -19.47
CA ALA A 46 12.68 18.78 -20.11
C ALA A 46 12.07 17.37 -20.01
N PHE A 47 10.74 17.31 -20.00
CA PHE A 47 10.01 16.06 -20.16
C PHE A 47 10.13 15.56 -21.60
N GLY A 48 10.47 14.28 -21.78
CA GLY A 48 10.59 13.67 -23.11
C GLY A 48 10.94 12.17 -23.05
N PRO A 49 11.30 11.56 -24.18
CA PRO A 49 11.55 10.12 -24.25
C PRO A 49 12.64 9.62 -23.28
N GLU A 50 13.70 10.42 -23.06
CA GLU A 50 14.77 10.05 -22.12
C GLU A 50 14.31 10.09 -20.66
N SER A 51 13.53 11.11 -20.26
CA SER A 51 13.02 11.18 -18.89
C SER A 51 12.02 10.04 -18.61
N VAL A 52 11.23 9.65 -19.62
CA VAL A 52 10.33 8.48 -19.53
C VAL A 52 11.13 7.18 -19.38
N ARG A 53 12.20 6.99 -20.18
CA ARG A 53 13.09 5.82 -20.04
C ARG A 53 13.77 5.78 -18.68
N ALA A 54 14.26 6.91 -18.18
CA ALA A 54 14.88 6.99 -16.87
C ALA A 54 13.90 6.66 -15.74
N ALA A 55 12.67 7.19 -15.80
CA ALA A 55 11.61 6.87 -14.85
C ALA A 55 11.22 5.39 -14.90
N ALA A 56 11.05 4.82 -16.09
CA ALA A 56 10.80 3.40 -16.27
C ALA A 56 11.92 2.55 -15.67
N ARG A 57 13.19 2.86 -15.97
CA ARG A 57 14.35 2.18 -15.41
C ARG A 57 14.38 2.27 -13.88
N TYR A 58 14.13 3.44 -13.29
CA TYR A 58 14.09 3.61 -11.83
C TYR A 58 13.03 2.71 -11.18
N MET A 59 11.82 2.67 -11.73
CA MET A 59 10.74 1.80 -11.24
C MET A 59 11.11 0.31 -11.33
N GLU A 60 11.66 -0.13 -12.47
CA GLU A 60 12.09 -1.52 -12.70
C GLU A 60 13.24 -1.93 -11.78
N ASP A 61 14.31 -1.14 -11.75
CA ASP A 61 15.53 -1.42 -10.99
C ASP A 61 15.25 -1.42 -9.49
N GLY A 62 14.43 -0.48 -8.98
CA GLY A 62 14.03 -0.45 -7.57
C GLY A 62 13.26 -1.70 -7.15
N ALA A 63 12.30 -2.15 -7.96
CA ALA A 63 11.54 -3.36 -7.69
C ALA A 63 12.42 -4.63 -7.76
N LEU A 64 13.29 -4.75 -8.76
CA LEU A 64 14.23 -5.85 -8.90
C LEU A 64 15.21 -5.93 -7.72
N SER A 65 15.81 -4.80 -7.33
CA SER A 65 16.73 -4.77 -6.20
C SER A 65 16.05 -5.22 -4.91
N TRP A 66 14.82 -4.77 -4.69
CA TRP A 66 14.06 -5.16 -3.52
C TRP A 66 13.77 -6.67 -3.49
N VAL A 67 13.29 -7.25 -4.59
CA VAL A 67 13.00 -8.69 -4.66
C VAL A 67 14.25 -9.53 -4.41
N ARG A 68 15.40 -9.13 -4.98
CA ARG A 68 16.67 -9.84 -4.84
C ARG A 68 17.25 -9.77 -3.43
N GLU A 69 17.05 -8.67 -2.72
CA GLU A 69 17.61 -8.47 -1.39
C GLU A 69 16.70 -8.90 -0.23
N LYS A 70 15.38 -8.74 -0.39
CA LYS A 70 14.40 -8.90 0.70
C LYS A 70 13.37 -9.99 0.44
N SER A 71 13.14 -10.33 -0.83
CA SER A 71 12.21 -11.36 -1.30
C SER A 71 10.79 -11.26 -0.70
N CYS A 72 10.35 -10.07 -0.31
CA CYS A 72 9.03 -9.83 0.27
C CYS A 72 8.20 -8.87 -0.59
N VAL A 73 6.88 -9.11 -0.62
CA VAL A 73 5.89 -8.16 -1.13
C VAL A 73 5.79 -7.02 -0.13
N ASN A 74 6.35 -5.86 -0.48
CA ASN A 74 6.33 -4.68 0.38
C ASN A 74 5.38 -3.59 -0.16
N CYS A 75 4.84 -2.80 0.74
CA CYS A 75 3.81 -1.80 0.42
C CYS A 75 4.37 -0.55 -0.28
N HIS A 76 5.70 -0.40 -0.37
CA HIS A 76 6.36 0.85 -0.79
C HIS A 76 7.30 0.69 -1.99
N THR A 77 7.54 -0.54 -2.45
CA THR A 77 8.35 -0.79 -3.64
C THR A 77 7.60 -1.72 -4.59
N THR A 78 7.53 -3.01 -4.26
CA THR A 78 7.06 -4.07 -5.16
C THR A 78 5.54 -4.13 -5.24
N GLY A 79 4.82 -3.84 -4.15
CA GLY A 79 3.36 -3.69 -4.12
C GLY A 79 2.86 -2.62 -5.09
N PRO A 80 3.25 -1.35 -4.91
CA PRO A 80 2.92 -0.28 -5.85
C PRO A 80 3.39 -0.59 -7.28
N TYR A 81 4.62 -1.09 -7.45
CA TYR A 81 5.14 -1.50 -8.74
C TYR A 81 4.18 -2.46 -9.45
N LEU A 82 3.80 -3.59 -8.84
CA LEU A 82 2.98 -4.58 -9.52
C LEU A 82 1.50 -4.15 -9.62
N SER A 83 1.03 -3.23 -8.78
CA SER A 83 -0.32 -2.67 -8.92
C SER A 83 -0.46 -1.65 -10.06
N GLU A 84 0.61 -0.94 -10.44
CA GLU A 84 0.53 0.14 -11.44
C GLU A 84 1.26 -0.18 -12.75
N ARG A 85 2.45 -0.81 -12.67
CA ARG A 85 3.31 -1.05 -13.83
C ARG A 85 2.67 -1.91 -14.93
N PRO A 86 1.83 -2.93 -14.62
CA PRO A 86 1.11 -3.69 -15.64
C PRO A 86 0.27 -2.83 -16.58
N ALA A 87 -0.43 -1.82 -16.06
CA ALA A 87 -1.26 -0.92 -16.86
C ALA A 87 -0.44 -0.14 -17.90
N LEU A 88 0.86 0.07 -17.64
CA LEU A 88 1.77 0.79 -18.52
C LEU A 88 2.39 -0.09 -19.64
N THR A 89 2.01 -1.37 -19.72
CA THR A 89 2.53 -2.32 -20.73
C THR A 89 2.48 -1.80 -22.17
N PRO A 90 1.41 -1.13 -22.64
CA PRO A 90 1.36 -0.60 -24.00
C PRO A 90 2.44 0.44 -24.34
N TRP A 91 2.99 1.12 -23.33
CA TRP A 91 3.98 2.19 -23.52
C TRP A 91 5.39 1.78 -23.10
N LEU A 92 5.52 0.99 -22.04
CA LEU A 92 6.80 0.64 -21.42
C LEU A 92 7.22 -0.82 -21.68
N GLY A 93 6.40 -1.59 -22.40
CA GLY A 93 6.60 -3.01 -22.59
C GLY A 93 6.27 -3.84 -21.35
N LYS A 94 6.48 -5.15 -21.46
CA LYS A 94 6.13 -6.13 -20.42
C LYS A 94 6.89 -5.82 -19.11
N PRO A 95 6.23 -5.79 -17.94
CA PRO A 95 6.89 -5.65 -16.65
C PRO A 95 7.74 -6.88 -16.30
N SER A 96 8.56 -6.76 -15.26
CA SER A 96 9.46 -7.81 -14.79
C SER A 96 8.74 -9.09 -14.35
N GLU A 97 9.05 -10.21 -15.02
CA GLU A 97 8.60 -11.54 -14.62
C GLU A 97 9.26 -12.03 -13.33
N GLU A 98 10.46 -11.54 -13.00
CA GLU A 98 11.15 -11.86 -11.74
C GLU A 98 10.38 -11.29 -10.54
N VAL A 99 9.82 -10.08 -10.68
CA VAL A 99 8.97 -9.48 -9.64
C VAL A 99 7.64 -10.23 -9.55
N LEU A 100 7.03 -10.59 -10.68
CA LEU A 100 5.82 -11.42 -10.69
C LEU A 100 6.05 -12.76 -9.98
N ALA A 101 7.17 -13.43 -10.25
CA ALA A 101 7.50 -14.72 -9.65
C ALA A 101 7.51 -14.63 -8.11
N ASN A 102 8.08 -13.57 -7.55
CA ASN A 102 8.06 -13.34 -6.11
C ASN A 102 6.63 -13.19 -5.54
N PHE A 103 5.71 -12.56 -6.28
CA PHE A 103 4.31 -12.46 -5.87
C PHE A 103 3.59 -13.81 -5.92
N ILE A 104 3.87 -14.60 -6.95
CA ILE A 104 3.33 -15.96 -7.10
C ILE A 104 3.83 -16.86 -5.95
N GLU A 105 5.13 -16.82 -5.64
CA GLU A 105 5.73 -17.56 -4.53
C GLU A 105 5.16 -17.14 -3.16
N ALA A 106 4.75 -15.89 -3.02
CA ALA A 106 4.11 -15.38 -1.81
C ALA A 106 2.62 -15.79 -1.67
N VAL A 107 2.03 -16.46 -2.67
CA VAL A 107 0.68 -17.02 -2.57
C VAL A 107 0.73 -18.29 -1.73
N PRO A 108 -0.06 -18.43 -0.66
CA PRO A 108 -0.06 -19.63 0.15
C PRO A 108 -0.61 -20.82 -0.65
N GLU A 109 -0.09 -22.01 -0.41
CA GLU A 109 -0.54 -23.24 -1.09
C GLU A 109 -2.03 -23.53 -0.89
N GLN A 110 -2.61 -23.09 0.23
CA GLN A 110 -4.00 -23.34 0.61
C GLN A 110 -4.59 -22.14 1.38
N VAL A 111 -5.88 -21.88 1.16
CA VAL A 111 -6.65 -20.93 1.99
C VAL A 111 -6.90 -21.56 3.35
N LYS A 112 -6.47 -20.86 4.41
CA LYS A 112 -6.69 -21.28 5.80
C LYS A 112 -7.30 -20.12 6.58
N PRO A 113 -8.25 -20.39 7.50
CA PRO A 113 -8.74 -19.36 8.42
C PRO A 113 -7.59 -18.68 9.13
N GLN A 114 -7.58 -17.35 9.11
CA GLN A 114 -6.59 -16.55 9.82
C GLN A 114 -7.09 -16.22 11.21
N GLN A 115 -6.16 -16.04 12.16
CA GLN A 115 -6.50 -15.68 13.53
C GLN A 115 -6.36 -14.17 13.71
N GLU A 116 -7.40 -13.57 14.27
CA GLU A 116 -7.32 -12.18 14.72
C GLU A 116 -6.39 -12.10 15.94
N THR A 117 -5.61 -11.04 16.01
CA THR A 117 -4.67 -10.75 17.09
C THR A 117 -5.01 -9.39 17.69
N GLU A 118 -4.70 -9.22 18.97
CA GLU A 118 -4.84 -7.94 19.66
C GLU A 118 -3.47 -7.43 20.11
N LYS A 119 -3.21 -6.13 19.89
CA LYS A 119 -2.03 -5.45 20.44
C LYS A 119 -2.37 -4.00 20.77
N ASP A 120 -2.02 -3.56 21.97
CA ASP A 120 -2.28 -2.18 22.46
C ASP A 120 -3.73 -1.70 22.23
N GLY A 121 -4.71 -2.60 22.44
CA GLY A 121 -6.14 -2.31 22.29
C GLY A 121 -6.67 -2.36 20.85
N HIS A 122 -5.83 -2.73 19.89
CA HIS A 122 -6.14 -2.79 18.46
C HIS A 122 -6.27 -4.24 17.99
N ARG A 123 -7.38 -4.57 17.33
CA ARG A 123 -7.69 -5.92 16.83
C ARG A 123 -7.49 -5.97 15.32
N TYR A 124 -6.58 -6.83 14.89
CA TYR A 124 -6.15 -6.88 13.50
C TYR A 124 -5.78 -8.29 13.07
N TYR A 125 -5.67 -8.50 11.76
CA TYR A 125 -5.13 -9.71 11.18
C TYR A 125 -3.71 -9.43 10.68
N ALA A 126 -2.72 -10.17 11.18
CA ALA A 126 -1.35 -10.04 10.72
C ALA A 126 -1.28 -10.25 9.19
N GLY A 127 -0.36 -9.59 8.49
CA GLY A 127 -0.18 -9.79 7.03
C GLY A 127 -1.31 -9.27 6.14
N SER A 128 -2.32 -8.54 6.66
CA SER A 128 -3.41 -7.97 5.85
C SER A 128 -2.89 -7.14 4.69
N TRP A 129 -2.00 -6.17 4.94
CA TRP A 129 -1.36 -5.35 3.90
C TRP A 129 -0.69 -6.19 2.82
N THR A 130 0.14 -7.16 3.22
CA THR A 130 0.86 -8.04 2.29
C THR A 130 -0.12 -8.83 1.43
N SER A 131 -1.19 -9.37 2.02
CA SER A 131 -2.20 -10.12 1.26
C SER A 131 -2.94 -9.24 0.25
N ILE A 132 -3.21 -7.97 0.59
CA ILE A 132 -3.90 -7.02 -0.28
C ILE A 132 -3.00 -6.61 -1.44
N TRP A 133 -1.76 -6.17 -1.18
CA TRP A 133 -0.83 -5.79 -2.24
C TRP A 133 -0.48 -6.96 -3.15
N ARG A 134 -0.29 -8.16 -2.58
CA ARG A 134 -0.08 -9.38 -3.38
C ARG A 134 -1.27 -9.62 -4.30
N SER A 135 -2.48 -9.61 -3.77
CA SER A 135 -3.70 -9.87 -4.55
C SER A 135 -3.94 -8.79 -5.61
N LEU A 136 -3.72 -7.52 -5.26
CA LEU A 136 -3.87 -6.40 -6.18
C LEU A 136 -2.86 -6.47 -7.32
N GLY A 137 -1.57 -6.68 -7.02
CA GLY A 137 -0.54 -6.78 -8.05
C GLY A 137 -0.77 -7.95 -9.01
N LEU A 138 -1.17 -9.12 -8.50
CA LEU A 138 -1.54 -10.26 -9.33
C LEU A 138 -2.79 -9.99 -10.18
N ALA A 139 -3.80 -9.33 -9.63
CA ALA A 139 -5.01 -8.95 -10.36
C ALA A 139 -4.74 -7.93 -11.48
N GLU A 140 -3.89 -6.93 -11.23
CA GLU A 140 -3.50 -5.93 -12.24
C GLU A 140 -2.61 -6.53 -13.33
N TRP A 141 -1.73 -7.48 -12.98
CA TRP A 141 -1.01 -8.29 -13.95
C TRP A 141 -1.98 -9.09 -14.84
N ASP A 142 -2.95 -9.76 -14.21
CA ASP A 142 -3.95 -10.55 -14.94
C ASP A 142 -4.79 -9.67 -15.88
N ARG A 143 -5.14 -8.46 -15.43
CA ARG A 143 -5.92 -7.51 -16.21
C ARG A 143 -5.16 -6.98 -17.43
N HIS A 144 -3.91 -6.58 -17.23
CA HIS A 144 -3.19 -5.77 -18.22
C HIS A 144 -2.14 -6.53 -19.03
N VAL A 145 -1.70 -7.70 -18.56
CA VAL A 145 -0.66 -8.50 -19.23
C VAL A 145 -1.23 -9.81 -19.78
N THR A 146 -1.92 -10.60 -18.97
CA THR A 146 -2.45 -11.91 -19.42
C THR A 146 -3.83 -11.81 -20.05
N GLY A 147 -4.64 -10.83 -19.61
CA GLY A 147 -6.03 -10.65 -20.02
C GLY A 147 -7.01 -11.65 -19.40
N ALA A 148 -6.58 -12.46 -18.42
CA ALA A 148 -7.39 -13.50 -17.82
C ALA A 148 -7.02 -13.76 -16.35
N LEU A 149 -8.03 -14.10 -15.54
CA LEU A 149 -7.84 -14.51 -14.16
C LEU A 149 -6.96 -15.76 -14.06
N SER A 150 -5.87 -15.67 -13.30
CA SER A 150 -4.99 -16.78 -12.98
C SER A 150 -5.44 -17.53 -11.72
N PRO A 151 -5.06 -18.82 -11.56
CA PRO A 151 -5.28 -19.57 -10.32
C PRO A 151 -4.60 -18.92 -9.10
N HIS A 152 -3.44 -18.29 -9.30
CA HIS A 152 -2.72 -17.59 -8.23
C HIS A 152 -3.50 -16.38 -7.72
N THR A 153 -4.11 -15.60 -8.61
CA THR A 153 -4.96 -14.46 -8.25
C THR A 153 -6.22 -14.92 -7.51
N ASP A 154 -6.93 -15.94 -8.01
CA ASP A 154 -8.10 -16.48 -7.30
C ASP A 154 -7.76 -16.93 -5.88
N LEU A 155 -6.68 -17.71 -5.74
CA LEU A 155 -6.22 -18.22 -4.45
C LEU A 155 -5.80 -17.08 -3.51
N SER A 156 -5.07 -16.08 -4.03
CA SER A 156 -4.63 -14.91 -3.26
C SER A 156 -5.82 -14.07 -2.77
N LEU A 157 -6.82 -13.82 -3.61
CA LEU A 157 -8.01 -13.06 -3.22
C LEU A 157 -8.85 -13.78 -2.16
N ARG A 158 -9.02 -15.11 -2.29
CA ARG A 158 -9.70 -15.92 -1.27
C ARG A 158 -8.99 -15.86 0.06
N GLU A 159 -7.66 -15.99 0.06
CA GLU A 159 -6.88 -15.90 1.29
C GLU A 159 -6.85 -14.50 1.90
N MET A 160 -6.81 -13.46 1.07
CA MET A 160 -6.96 -12.08 1.52
C MET A 160 -8.24 -11.93 2.35
N PHE A 161 -9.39 -12.43 1.87
CA PHE A 161 -10.66 -12.33 2.59
C PHE A 161 -10.71 -13.10 3.92
N GLU A 162 -9.83 -14.07 4.17
CA GLU A 162 -9.69 -14.70 5.48
C GLU A 162 -9.06 -13.76 6.54
N ARG A 163 -8.47 -12.64 6.11
CA ARG A 163 -7.92 -11.57 6.96
C ARG A 163 -8.88 -10.40 7.16
N GLN A 164 -10.11 -10.50 6.66
CA GLN A 164 -11.13 -9.47 6.85
C GLN A 164 -11.67 -9.49 8.28
N SER A 165 -11.72 -8.32 8.91
CA SER A 165 -12.32 -8.15 10.23
C SER A 165 -13.83 -8.40 10.24
N ALA A 166 -14.39 -8.61 11.43
CA ALA A 166 -15.82 -8.88 11.60
C ALA A 166 -16.73 -7.74 11.07
N SER A 167 -16.23 -6.49 11.10
CA SER A 167 -16.93 -5.29 10.62
C SER A 167 -17.01 -5.21 9.09
N GLY A 168 -16.18 -5.95 8.37
CA GLY A 168 -16.03 -5.87 6.92
C GLY A 168 -14.78 -5.11 6.46
N ALA A 169 -14.13 -4.37 7.35
CA ALA A 169 -12.88 -3.67 7.05
C ALA A 169 -11.69 -4.63 6.96
N PHE A 170 -10.67 -4.21 6.22
CA PHE A 170 -9.31 -4.70 6.42
C PHE A 170 -8.61 -3.77 7.38
N VAL A 171 -8.12 -4.34 8.48
CA VAL A 171 -7.55 -3.61 9.61
C VAL A 171 -6.15 -4.13 9.87
N SER A 172 -5.28 -3.22 10.25
CA SER A 172 -3.89 -3.53 10.45
C SER A 172 -3.25 -2.70 11.54
N TYR A 173 -2.21 -3.27 12.15
CA TYR A 173 -1.50 -2.65 13.26
C TYR A 173 -0.08 -2.25 12.86
N GLY A 174 0.33 -1.03 13.22
CA GLY A 174 1.70 -0.54 13.04
C GLY A 174 1.77 0.94 12.70
N GLU A 175 3.00 1.48 12.63
CA GLU A 175 3.23 2.78 12.00
C GLU A 175 3.08 2.64 10.49
N VAL A 176 2.30 3.55 9.92
CA VAL A 176 2.17 3.68 8.47
C VAL A 176 3.30 4.55 7.95
N GLU A 177 3.97 4.06 6.91
CA GLU A 177 4.76 4.94 6.04
C GLU A 177 3.86 5.42 4.88
N ILE A 178 3.71 6.74 4.75
CA ILE A 178 3.04 7.42 3.63
C ILE A 178 3.74 7.00 2.31
N PRO A 179 3.03 6.78 1.19
CA PRO A 179 1.72 7.36 0.87
C PRO A 179 0.52 6.42 0.67
N HIS A 180 0.66 5.10 0.75
CA HIS A 180 -0.36 4.23 0.13
C HIS A 180 -1.38 3.56 1.06
N ILE A 181 -1.20 3.62 2.38
CA ILE A 181 -2.16 3.04 3.35
C ILE A 181 -2.18 3.88 4.61
N THR A 182 -2.79 5.04 4.54
CA THR A 182 -2.87 6.00 5.64
C THR A 182 -4.01 5.71 6.59
N THR A 183 -5.04 4.98 6.16
CA THR A 183 -6.24 4.68 6.94
C THR A 183 -6.77 3.26 6.70
N ASP A 184 -7.60 2.74 7.61
CA ASP A 184 -8.29 1.46 7.39
C ASP A 184 -9.25 1.56 6.20
N PHE A 185 -9.72 2.78 5.89
CA PHE A 185 -10.53 3.05 4.70
C PHE A 185 -9.72 2.86 3.44
N GLU A 186 -8.52 3.46 3.37
CA GLU A 186 -7.61 3.30 2.25
C GLU A 186 -7.18 1.84 2.09
N LEU A 187 -6.87 1.13 3.18
CA LEU A 187 -6.52 -0.30 3.12
C LEU A 187 -7.66 -1.14 2.54
N THR A 188 -8.87 -0.95 3.05
CA THR A 188 -10.06 -1.67 2.58
C THR A 188 -10.40 -1.29 1.14
N LEU A 189 -10.13 -0.06 0.73
CA LEU A 189 -10.29 0.39 -0.65
C LEU A 189 -9.31 -0.30 -1.60
N GLN A 190 -8.06 -0.54 -1.20
CA GLN A 190 -7.12 -1.32 -2.01
C GLN A 190 -7.56 -2.79 -2.15
N ALA A 191 -8.20 -3.37 -1.13
CA ALA A 191 -8.84 -4.68 -1.26
C ALA A 191 -10.00 -4.64 -2.27
N ALA A 192 -10.82 -3.58 -2.27
CA ALA A 192 -11.86 -3.36 -3.28
C ALA A 192 -11.28 -3.21 -4.70
N ARG A 193 -10.16 -2.51 -4.85
CA ARG A 193 -9.43 -2.42 -6.12
C ARG A 193 -8.96 -3.80 -6.58
N ALA A 194 -8.36 -4.61 -5.71
CA ALA A 194 -7.88 -5.95 -6.07
C ALA A 194 -9.01 -6.83 -6.63
N VAL A 195 -10.17 -6.81 -5.97
CA VAL A 195 -11.35 -7.61 -6.37
C VAL A 195 -11.93 -7.16 -7.70
N THR A 196 -11.86 -5.87 -8.02
CA THR A 196 -12.42 -5.29 -9.26
C THR A 196 -11.43 -5.27 -10.42
N ALA A 197 -10.13 -5.34 -10.14
CA ALA A 197 -9.09 -5.51 -11.15
C ALA A 197 -9.07 -6.95 -11.71
N ALA A 198 -9.38 -7.96 -10.89
CA ALA A 198 -9.28 -9.37 -11.26
C ALA A 198 -10.31 -9.79 -12.33
N PRO A 199 -9.89 -10.20 -13.55
CA PRO A 199 -10.81 -10.39 -14.67
C PRO A 199 -11.93 -11.42 -14.43
N GLY A 200 -13.16 -10.92 -14.25
CA GLY A 200 -14.36 -11.76 -14.08
C GLY A 200 -14.44 -12.49 -12.74
N TRP A 201 -13.58 -12.16 -11.76
CA TRP A 201 -13.53 -12.87 -10.48
C TRP A 201 -14.80 -12.62 -9.64
N LEU A 202 -15.22 -11.36 -9.55
CA LEU A 202 -16.37 -10.97 -8.75
C LEU A 202 -17.69 -11.49 -9.34
N GLU A 203 -17.86 -11.39 -10.65
CA GLU A 203 -19.09 -11.77 -11.36
C GLU A 203 -19.35 -13.28 -11.33
N LYS A 204 -18.29 -14.08 -11.25
CA LYS A 204 -18.36 -15.54 -11.23
C LYS A 204 -18.47 -16.12 -9.82
N GLN A 205 -18.47 -15.28 -8.79
CA GLN A 205 -18.45 -15.79 -7.42
C GLN A 205 -19.80 -16.42 -7.03
N THR A 206 -19.73 -17.67 -6.56
CA THR A 206 -20.91 -18.45 -6.11
C THR A 206 -20.81 -18.93 -4.67
N ASP A 207 -19.65 -18.82 -4.02
CA ASP A 207 -19.46 -19.21 -2.63
C ASP A 207 -20.23 -18.25 -1.69
N PRO A 208 -21.27 -18.72 -0.97
CA PRO A 208 -22.07 -17.87 -0.11
C PRO A 208 -21.27 -17.18 1.02
N ALA A 209 -20.25 -17.85 1.56
CA ALA A 209 -19.44 -17.30 2.65
C ALA A 209 -18.58 -16.15 2.13
N LEU A 210 -17.96 -16.33 0.97
CA LEU A 210 -17.15 -15.30 0.34
C LEU A 210 -17.99 -14.13 -0.19
N LEU A 211 -19.17 -14.39 -0.75
CA LEU A 211 -20.13 -13.34 -1.11
C LEU A 211 -20.55 -12.50 0.10
N ALA A 212 -20.77 -13.13 1.26
CA ALA A 212 -21.08 -12.42 2.50
C ALA A 212 -19.92 -11.53 2.96
N ARG A 213 -18.67 -12.01 2.87
CA ARG A 213 -17.46 -11.21 3.16
C ARG A 213 -17.32 -10.02 2.22
N ILE A 214 -17.52 -10.21 0.92
CA ILE A 214 -17.52 -9.14 -0.09
C ILE A 214 -18.63 -8.11 0.22
N GLY A 215 -19.83 -8.58 0.59
CA GLY A 215 -20.95 -7.72 1.00
C GLY A 215 -20.56 -6.82 2.17
N LYS A 216 -20.00 -7.39 3.24
CA LYS A 216 -19.51 -6.64 4.40
C LYS A 216 -18.45 -5.60 4.03
N MET A 217 -17.52 -5.92 3.13
CA MET A 217 -16.52 -4.97 2.65
C MET A 217 -17.17 -3.76 1.98
N LYS A 218 -18.15 -4.02 1.08
CA LYS A 218 -18.90 -2.97 0.38
C LYS A 218 -19.72 -2.11 1.34
N ASP A 219 -20.39 -2.75 2.30
CA ASP A 219 -21.18 -2.05 3.31
C ASP A 219 -20.30 -1.15 4.18
N TRP A 220 -19.18 -1.69 4.67
CA TRP A 220 -18.24 -0.92 5.46
C TRP A 220 -17.66 0.26 4.66
N LEU A 221 -17.22 0.06 3.41
CA LEU A 221 -16.71 1.14 2.55
C LEU A 221 -17.76 2.23 2.25
N ARG A 222 -19.03 1.85 2.11
CA ARG A 222 -20.11 2.81 1.91
C ARG A 222 -20.28 3.68 3.15
N ASP A 223 -20.34 3.04 4.32
CA ASP A 223 -20.84 3.63 5.56
C ASP A 223 -19.73 4.19 6.47
N ALA A 224 -18.46 3.85 6.25
CA ALA A 224 -17.33 4.29 7.07
C ALA A 224 -17.23 5.83 7.16
N PRO A 225 -17.18 6.40 8.37
CA PRO A 225 -16.95 7.83 8.54
C PRO A 225 -15.54 8.17 8.05
N PRO A 226 -15.36 9.20 7.20
CA PRO A 226 -14.04 9.62 6.76
C PRO A 226 -13.23 10.11 7.96
N ARG A 227 -11.97 9.66 8.09
CA ARG A 227 -11.06 10.16 9.13
C ARG A 227 -10.52 11.54 8.80
N ASN A 228 -10.33 11.82 7.51
CA ASN A 228 -9.77 13.08 7.04
C ASN A 228 -10.28 13.44 5.63
N ASP A 229 -9.82 14.57 5.09
CA ASP A 229 -10.19 15.02 3.76
C ASP A 229 -9.63 14.07 2.67
N PHE A 230 -8.57 13.31 2.96
CA PHE A 230 -8.02 12.33 2.02
C PHE A 230 -8.96 11.15 1.83
N ASP A 231 -9.51 10.57 2.90
CA ASP A 231 -10.57 9.54 2.83
C ASP A 231 -11.78 10.01 2.01
N ARG A 232 -12.15 11.30 2.16
CA ARG A 232 -13.25 11.89 1.37
C ARG A 232 -12.93 11.91 -0.12
N VAL A 233 -11.70 12.25 -0.49
CA VAL A 233 -11.24 12.21 -1.89
C VAL A 233 -11.11 10.77 -2.40
N LEU A 234 -10.64 9.82 -1.58
CA LEU A 234 -10.53 8.41 -1.93
C LEU A 234 -11.89 7.77 -2.27
N ARG A 235 -13.02 8.35 -1.83
CA ARG A 235 -14.35 7.94 -2.30
C ARG A 235 -14.54 8.11 -3.81
N LEU A 236 -13.78 8.96 -4.50
CA LEU A 236 -13.77 9.02 -5.96
C LEU A 236 -13.25 7.73 -6.59
N GLN A 237 -12.21 7.12 -6.00
CA GLN A 237 -11.74 5.81 -6.42
C GLN A 237 -12.76 4.72 -6.08
N LEU A 238 -13.39 4.78 -4.90
CA LEU A 238 -14.46 3.84 -4.55
C LEU A 238 -15.62 3.89 -5.56
N ALA A 239 -16.01 5.09 -5.99
CA ALA A 239 -17.04 5.28 -7.00
C ALA A 239 -16.66 4.69 -8.37
N HIS A 240 -15.36 4.67 -8.69
CA HIS A 240 -14.83 4.04 -9.90
C HIS A 240 -14.86 2.51 -9.80
N TYR A 241 -14.38 1.93 -8.69
CA TYR A 241 -14.31 0.48 -8.51
C TYR A 241 -15.70 -0.15 -8.31
N PHE A 242 -16.57 0.51 -7.55
CA PHE A 242 -17.93 0.06 -7.29
C PHE A 242 -18.95 1.17 -7.56
N PRO A 243 -19.39 1.32 -8.82
CA PRO A 243 -20.46 2.23 -9.16
C PRO A 243 -21.70 1.94 -8.30
N GLY A 244 -22.23 2.98 -7.65
CA GLY A 244 -23.40 2.89 -6.78
C GLY A 244 -23.11 2.81 -5.27
N LEU A 245 -21.85 2.59 -4.84
CA LEU A 245 -21.50 2.67 -3.42
C LEU A 245 -21.26 4.11 -2.92
N VAL A 246 -21.11 5.06 -3.83
CA VAL A 246 -20.93 6.48 -3.51
C VAL A 246 -22.03 7.27 -4.20
N THR A 247 -22.75 8.07 -3.42
CA THR A 247 -23.85 8.89 -3.93
C THR A 247 -23.33 10.04 -4.80
N PRO A 248 -24.14 10.57 -5.74
CA PRO A 248 -23.76 11.74 -6.53
C PRO A 248 -23.36 12.95 -5.67
N ALA A 249 -24.03 13.15 -4.53
CA ALA A 249 -23.70 14.21 -3.58
C ALA A 249 -22.31 14.03 -2.96
N GLN A 250 -21.97 12.80 -2.56
CA GLN A 250 -20.63 12.49 -2.04
C GLN A 250 -19.56 12.70 -3.11
N THR A 251 -19.78 12.20 -4.34
CA THR A 251 -18.86 12.41 -5.47
C THR A 251 -18.66 13.90 -5.77
N GLY A 252 -19.75 14.68 -5.83
CA GLY A 252 -19.69 16.13 -6.06
C GLY A 252 -18.92 16.87 -4.97
N SER A 253 -19.15 16.52 -3.70
CA SER A 253 -18.41 17.10 -2.57
C SER A 253 -16.92 16.75 -2.61
N ALA A 254 -16.58 15.51 -2.96
CA ALA A 254 -15.19 15.06 -3.05
C ALA A 254 -14.44 15.75 -4.22
N LEU A 255 -15.09 15.92 -5.38
CA LEU A 255 -14.51 16.66 -6.51
C LEU A 255 -14.30 18.14 -6.16
N ALA A 256 -15.27 18.79 -5.52
CA ALA A 256 -15.14 20.18 -5.09
C ALA A 256 -14.00 20.35 -4.07
N LEU A 257 -13.87 19.42 -3.12
CA LEU A 257 -12.76 19.38 -2.16
C LEU A 257 -11.41 19.23 -2.87
N LEU A 258 -11.28 18.24 -3.77
CA LEU A 258 -10.04 18.02 -4.52
C LEU A 258 -9.64 19.26 -5.33
N ALA A 259 -10.58 19.89 -6.02
CA ALA A 259 -10.34 21.11 -6.79
C ALA A 259 -9.90 22.28 -5.90
N ALA A 260 -10.53 22.45 -4.73
CA ALA A 260 -10.18 23.53 -3.79
C ALA A 260 -8.78 23.38 -3.16
N LYS A 261 -8.19 22.18 -3.21
CA LYS A 261 -6.87 21.86 -2.66
C LYS A 261 -5.76 21.83 -3.73
N GLN A 262 -6.09 22.13 -4.99
CA GLN A 262 -5.09 22.17 -6.06
C GLN A 262 -4.25 23.44 -5.94
N HIS A 263 -2.93 23.28 -6.02
CA HIS A 263 -1.98 24.39 -5.97
C HIS A 263 -1.84 25.07 -7.33
N ALA A 264 -1.19 26.25 -7.33
CA ALA A 264 -0.97 27.03 -8.55
C ALA A 264 -0.12 26.31 -9.61
N ASP A 265 0.68 25.31 -9.22
CA ASP A 265 1.46 24.45 -10.12
C ASP A 265 0.64 23.28 -10.71
N GLY A 266 -0.64 23.17 -10.35
CA GLY A 266 -1.55 22.10 -10.75
C GLY A 266 -1.43 20.82 -9.91
N GLY A 267 -0.54 20.78 -8.93
CA GLY A 267 -0.33 19.66 -8.03
C GLY A 267 -1.22 19.68 -6.78
N TRP A 268 -1.08 18.63 -5.98
CA TRP A 268 -1.71 18.49 -4.67
C TRP A 268 -0.66 18.07 -3.65
N SER A 269 -0.76 18.59 -2.43
CA SER A 269 0.01 18.11 -1.29
C SER A 269 -0.88 17.27 -0.40
N THR A 270 -0.46 16.05 -0.07
CA THR A 270 -1.19 15.22 0.91
C THR A 270 -1.35 15.94 2.24
N ARG A 271 -0.41 16.81 2.62
CA ARG A 271 -0.49 17.64 3.84
C ARG A 271 -1.73 18.54 3.91
N ASP A 272 -2.36 18.89 2.78
CA ASP A 272 -3.55 19.75 2.81
C ASP A 272 -4.85 18.98 3.11
N PHE A 273 -4.79 17.65 3.12
CA PHE A 273 -5.94 16.76 3.30
C PHE A 273 -6.05 16.17 4.70
N SER A 274 -5.12 16.46 5.61
CA SER A 274 -5.22 16.08 7.02
C SER A 274 -4.24 16.88 7.88
N ALA A 275 -4.57 17.10 9.15
CA ALA A 275 -3.59 17.65 10.11
C ALA A 275 -2.37 16.70 10.23
N VAL A 276 -1.21 17.23 10.60
CA VAL A 276 0.05 16.46 10.68
C VAL A 276 -0.09 15.28 11.64
N GLU A 277 -0.74 15.53 12.77
CA GLU A 277 -1.01 14.59 13.85
C GLU A 277 -1.97 13.48 13.41
N ASP A 278 -2.83 13.76 12.44
CA ASP A 278 -3.77 12.81 11.84
C ASP A 278 -3.15 11.97 10.71
N TRP A 279 -1.88 12.20 10.35
CA TRP A 279 -1.10 11.32 9.47
C TRP A 279 -0.24 10.31 10.23
N HIS A 280 0.12 10.63 11.48
CA HIS A 280 0.97 9.81 12.35
C HIS A 280 0.14 9.10 13.40
N TYR A 281 -0.80 8.27 12.95
CA TYR A 281 -1.57 7.45 13.86
C TYR A 281 -1.28 5.98 13.69
N LYS A 282 -1.52 5.27 14.77
CA LYS A 282 -1.47 3.83 14.83
C LYS A 282 -2.77 3.29 14.24
N MET A 283 -2.68 2.58 13.12
CA MET A 283 -3.84 1.92 12.53
C MET A 283 -4.44 0.89 13.52
N SER A 284 -5.75 0.64 13.35
CA SER A 284 -6.63 0.19 14.43
C SER A 284 -6.64 -1.29 14.77
#